data_AF-A0A529X956-F1
#
_entry.id   AF-A0A529X956-F1
#
_cell.length_a   1.000
_cell.length_b   1.000
_cell.length_c   1.000
_cell.angle_alpha   90.00
_cell.angle_beta   90.00
_cell.angle_gamma   90.00
#
_symmetry.space_group_name_H-M   'P 1'
#
loop_
_entity.id
_entity.type
_entity.pdbx_description
1 polymer ?
#
loop_
_entity_poly.entity_id
_entity_poly.type
_entity_poly.pdbx_seq_one_letter_code
_entity_poly.pdbx_strand_id
1 'polypeptide(L)'
;MTEHPSANRLSAQELRDIDAYWRAANYLTIGQIYLLDNPLLREPLRLEHVKPRLLGHWGTSPGLSFIYAHLNRAIRQRDANVIYVCGPGHGGPAMVANTYLEGTYSETNPDIALGEAGMKKLFRQFSFPGGIPSHAAPDVPGSIHEGGELGYALSHAYGAAFDNPDLVVACVVGDGEAETGPLATSWHSNKFLNPALDGAVLPILHLNGYKIANPTILARIPDEELRALFIGYGYEPLFVEGDDPALM
;
A
#
# COMPACT_ATOMS: atom_id res chain seq x y z
N MET A 1 -34.81 -18.92 6.68
CA MET A 1 -33.94 -18.12 7.54
C MET A 1 -33.10 -19.09 8.35
N THR A 2 -31.94 -19.46 7.83
CA THR A 2 -30.93 -20.24 8.55
C THR A 2 -29.83 -19.26 8.87
N GLU A 3 -29.74 -18.88 10.14
CA GLU A 3 -28.61 -18.13 10.68
C GLU A 3 -27.33 -18.95 10.46
N HIS A 4 -26.41 -18.42 9.67
CA HIS A 4 -25.05 -18.93 9.63
C HIS A 4 -24.33 -18.44 10.90
N PRO A 5 -23.72 -19.34 11.69
CA PRO A 5 -23.07 -18.99 12.93
C PRO A 5 -21.87 -18.06 12.68
N SER A 6 -21.66 -17.15 13.63
CA SER A 6 -20.73 -16.02 13.65
C SER A 6 -19.24 -16.40 13.66
N ALA A 7 -18.74 -17.11 12.65
CA ALA A 7 -17.34 -17.55 12.56
C ALA A 7 -16.37 -16.50 11.95
N ASN A 8 -16.84 -15.30 11.58
CA ASN A 8 -16.12 -14.39 10.66
C ASN A 8 -15.91 -12.94 11.17
N ARG A 9 -16.00 -12.67 12.47
CA ARG A 9 -15.65 -11.34 13.01
C ARG A 9 -14.25 -11.36 13.61
N LEU A 10 -13.46 -10.33 13.30
CA LEU A 10 -12.14 -10.11 13.91
C LEU A 10 -12.29 -10.06 15.43
N SER A 11 -11.40 -10.75 16.13
CA SER A 11 -11.32 -10.59 17.58
C SER A 11 -10.86 -9.15 17.90
N ALA A 12 -11.24 -8.66 19.08
CA ALA A 12 -10.81 -7.34 19.54
C ALA A 12 -9.28 -7.24 19.65
N GLN A 13 -8.57 -8.35 19.84
CA GLN A 13 -7.10 -8.36 19.84
C GLN A 13 -6.55 -8.22 18.43
N GLU A 14 -7.06 -8.96 17.45
CA GLU A 14 -6.63 -8.82 16.05
C GLU A 14 -6.83 -7.39 15.54
N LEU A 15 -7.97 -6.75 15.86
CA LEU A 15 -8.21 -5.35 15.51
C LEU A 15 -7.16 -4.41 16.11
N ARG A 16 -6.84 -4.58 17.40
CA ARG A 16 -5.80 -3.79 18.07
C ARG A 16 -4.43 -4.00 17.46
N ASP A 17 -4.08 -5.23 17.07
CA ASP A 17 -2.78 -5.54 16.50
C ASP A 17 -2.63 -4.95 15.08
N ILE A 18 -3.69 -5.02 14.26
CA ILE A 18 -3.73 -4.37 12.94
C ILE A 18 -3.62 -2.85 13.09
N ASP A 19 -4.42 -2.24 13.97
CA ASP A 19 -4.36 -0.79 14.23
C ASP A 19 -2.98 -0.35 14.73
N ALA A 20 -2.39 -1.10 15.67
CA ALA A 20 -1.06 -0.80 16.19
C ALA A 20 0.00 -0.85 15.09
N TYR A 21 -0.04 -1.86 14.22
CA TYR A 21 0.87 -1.96 13.08
C TYR A 21 0.65 -0.80 12.10
N TRP A 22 -0.60 -0.51 11.74
CA TRP A 22 -0.94 0.59 10.83
C TRP A 22 -0.46 1.94 11.35
N ARG A 23 -0.69 2.24 12.63
CA ARG A 23 -0.22 3.47 13.28
C ARG A 23 1.30 3.54 13.36
N ALA A 24 1.98 2.42 13.63
CA ALA A 24 3.43 2.36 13.63
C ALA A 24 4.00 2.64 12.22
N ALA A 25 3.42 2.05 11.18
CA ALA A 25 3.82 2.29 9.79
C ALA A 25 3.62 3.76 9.41
N ASN A 26 2.46 4.33 9.73
CA ASN A 26 2.16 5.75 9.50
C ASN A 26 3.13 6.68 10.24
N TYR A 27 3.47 6.36 11.49
CA TYR A 27 4.45 7.13 12.26
C TYR A 27 5.83 7.11 11.59
N LEU A 28 6.29 5.94 11.14
CA LEU A 28 7.56 5.79 10.42
C LEU A 28 7.54 6.53 9.06
N THR A 29 6.42 6.51 8.34
CA THR A 29 6.23 7.29 7.10
C THR A 29 6.38 8.79 7.37
N ILE A 30 5.72 9.32 8.40
CA ILE A 30 5.86 10.74 8.79
C ILE A 30 7.31 11.03 9.20
N GLY A 31 7.92 10.17 10.01
CA GLY A 31 9.32 10.30 10.39
C GLY A 31 10.26 10.43 9.19
N GLN A 32 10.06 9.60 8.16
CA GLN A 32 10.80 9.67 6.91
C GLN A 32 10.59 11.01 6.16
N ILE A 33 9.38 11.54 6.10
CA ILE A 33 9.11 12.79 5.36
C ILE A 33 9.66 14.01 6.11
N TYR A 34 9.55 14.03 7.44
CA TYR A 34 9.75 15.25 8.23
C TYR A 34 11.02 15.29 9.06
N LEU A 35 11.54 14.17 9.58
CA LEU A 35 12.54 14.19 10.65
C LEU A 35 13.97 13.87 10.17
N LEU A 36 14.95 14.57 10.75
CA LEU A 36 16.39 14.27 10.67
C LEU A 36 16.94 13.65 11.96
N ASP A 37 16.26 13.90 13.08
CA ASP A 37 16.67 13.48 14.41
C ASP A 37 15.45 13.30 15.34
N ASN A 38 15.69 12.83 16.57
CA ASN A 38 14.69 12.59 17.61
C ASN A 38 13.52 11.72 17.12
N PRO A 39 13.80 10.53 16.55
CA PRO A 39 12.81 9.74 15.83
C PRO A 39 11.68 9.23 16.73
N LEU A 40 11.89 9.15 18.05
CA LEU A 40 10.90 8.72 19.04
C LEU A 40 10.37 9.87 19.90
N LEU A 41 10.70 11.12 19.58
CA LEU A 41 10.29 12.31 20.33
C LEU A 41 10.58 12.21 21.84
N ARG A 42 11.74 11.66 22.21
CA ARG A 42 12.16 11.52 23.62
C ARG A 42 12.42 12.85 24.31
N GLU A 43 12.72 13.87 23.51
CA GLU A 43 12.78 15.26 23.92
C GLU A 43 11.74 16.09 23.14
N PRO A 44 11.32 17.27 23.66
CA PRO A 44 10.40 18.14 22.94
C PRO A 44 10.86 18.42 21.51
N LEU A 45 9.93 18.36 20.55
CA LEU A 45 10.23 18.60 19.14
C LEU A 45 10.71 20.04 18.92
N ARG A 46 11.88 20.17 18.29
CA ARG A 46 12.51 21.45 17.92
C ARG A 46 12.69 21.51 16.40
N LEU A 47 12.77 22.71 15.84
CA LEU A 47 12.93 22.92 14.39
C LEU A 47 14.18 22.21 13.83
N GLU A 48 15.26 22.12 14.61
CA GLU A 48 16.50 21.42 14.25
C GLU A 48 16.33 19.91 14.02
N HIS A 49 15.26 19.30 14.54
CA HIS A 49 14.93 17.88 14.28
C HIS A 49 14.23 17.70 12.93
N VAL A 50 13.76 18.77 12.30
CA VAL A 50 12.97 18.73 11.06
C VAL A 50 13.88 18.94 9.85
N LYS A 51 13.60 18.22 8.76
CA LYS A 51 14.29 18.38 7.47
C LYS A 51 14.13 19.81 6.94
N PRO A 52 15.21 20.46 6.47
CA PRO A 52 15.11 21.80 5.87
C PRO A 52 14.36 21.80 4.54
N ARG A 53 14.25 20.64 3.87
CA ARG A 53 13.44 20.42 2.68
C ARG A 53 12.53 19.23 2.93
N LEU A 54 11.22 19.46 2.89
CA LEU A 54 10.22 18.43 3.04
C LEU A 54 9.92 17.83 1.67
N LEU A 55 10.31 16.57 1.48
CA LEU A 55 10.13 15.82 0.23
C LEU A 55 9.49 14.48 0.56
N GLY A 56 8.54 14.07 -0.27
CA GLY A 56 7.74 12.86 -0.06
C GLY A 56 6.25 13.13 -0.15
N HIS A 57 5.47 12.07 -0.23
CA HIS A 57 4.02 12.14 -0.35
C HIS A 57 3.37 11.47 0.85
N TRP A 58 2.46 12.20 1.50
CA TRP A 58 1.64 11.67 2.59
C TRP A 58 0.29 11.15 2.11
N GLY A 59 -0.33 11.81 1.12
CA GLY A 59 -1.75 11.62 0.80
C GLY A 59 -2.20 10.18 0.56
N THR A 60 -1.38 9.36 -0.11
CA THR A 60 -1.69 7.94 -0.35
C THR A 60 -1.21 7.01 0.77
N SER A 61 -0.19 7.41 1.54
CA SER A 61 0.58 6.50 2.40
C SER A 61 -0.21 5.81 3.52
N PRO A 62 -1.16 6.46 4.21
CA PRO A 62 -2.00 5.79 5.20
C PRO A 62 -2.86 4.70 4.60
N GLY A 63 -3.46 4.94 3.43
CA GLY A 63 -4.27 3.94 2.73
C GLY A 63 -3.44 2.73 2.30
N LEU A 64 -2.22 2.97 1.78
CA LEU A 64 -1.30 1.89 1.44
C LEU A 64 -0.92 1.05 2.66
N SER A 65 -0.58 1.70 3.77
CA SER A 65 -0.23 0.99 5.01
C SER A 65 -1.42 0.25 5.62
N PHE A 66 -2.64 0.76 5.46
CA PHE A 66 -3.87 0.08 5.88
C PHE A 66 -4.05 -1.22 5.09
N ILE A 67 -4.01 -1.13 3.75
CA ILE A 67 -4.11 -2.30 2.87
C ILE A 67 -3.01 -3.31 3.21
N TYR A 68 -1.77 -2.84 3.37
CA TYR A 68 -0.63 -3.67 3.73
C TYR A 68 -0.86 -4.42 5.05
N ALA A 69 -1.31 -3.74 6.11
CA ALA A 69 -1.57 -4.35 7.42
C ALA A 69 -2.62 -5.48 7.32
N HIS A 70 -3.69 -5.27 6.56
CA HIS A 70 -4.73 -6.28 6.32
C HIS A 70 -4.24 -7.44 5.45
N LEU A 71 -3.37 -7.20 4.47
CA LEU A 71 -2.73 -8.25 3.68
C LEU A 71 -1.77 -9.07 4.54
N ASN A 72 -0.96 -8.45 5.40
CA ASN A 72 -0.11 -9.15 6.36
C ASN A 72 -0.90 -10.09 7.26
N ARG A 73 -2.07 -9.65 7.73
CA ARG A 73 -3.00 -10.54 8.43
C ARG A 73 -3.47 -11.70 7.55
N ALA A 74 -3.90 -11.42 6.32
CA ALA A 74 -4.40 -12.45 5.41
C ALA A 74 -3.33 -13.51 5.09
N ILE A 75 -2.09 -13.08 4.84
CA ILE A 75 -0.91 -13.93 4.65
C ILE A 75 -0.72 -14.82 5.88
N ARG A 76 -0.62 -14.23 7.07
CA ARG A 76 -0.41 -15.00 8.32
C ARG A 76 -1.53 -15.97 8.65
N GLN A 77 -2.78 -15.59 8.38
CA GLN A 77 -3.94 -16.42 8.69
C GLN A 77 -4.07 -17.63 7.74
N ARG A 78 -3.67 -17.46 6.49
CA ARG A 78 -3.93 -18.45 5.42
C ARG A 78 -2.68 -19.10 4.85
N ASP A 79 -1.49 -18.72 5.33
CA ASP A 79 -0.20 -19.09 4.73
C ASP A 79 -0.17 -18.78 3.22
N ALA A 80 -0.74 -17.62 2.84
CA ALA A 80 -0.94 -17.26 1.45
C ALA A 80 0.34 -16.65 0.84
N ASN A 81 0.69 -17.10 -0.37
CA ASN A 81 1.76 -16.49 -1.16
C ASN A 81 1.24 -15.22 -1.84
N VAL A 82 1.61 -14.05 -1.32
CA VAL A 82 1.11 -12.74 -1.79
C VAL A 82 2.28 -11.84 -2.17
N ILE A 83 2.19 -11.20 -3.33
CA ILE A 83 3.04 -10.06 -3.71
C ILE A 83 2.22 -8.77 -3.82
N TYR A 84 2.80 -7.66 -3.38
CA TYR A 84 2.16 -6.34 -3.40
C TYR A 84 2.66 -5.51 -4.58
N VAL A 85 1.75 -5.03 -5.43
CA VAL A 85 2.05 -4.07 -6.50
C VAL A 85 1.52 -2.70 -6.09
N CYS A 86 2.43 -1.75 -5.89
CA CYS A 86 2.12 -0.39 -5.45
C CYS A 86 1.94 0.57 -6.64
N GLY A 87 0.74 0.64 -7.20
CA GLY A 87 0.41 1.58 -8.29
C GLY A 87 0.69 3.05 -7.94
N PRO A 88 0.17 3.60 -6.82
CA PRO A 88 0.56 4.93 -6.33
C PRO A 88 1.94 4.88 -5.66
N GLY A 89 2.96 4.54 -6.44
CA GLY A 89 4.32 4.28 -5.99
C GLY A 89 5.02 5.49 -5.39
N HIS A 90 4.53 6.70 -5.63
CA HIS A 90 4.92 7.92 -4.93
C HIS A 90 4.70 7.84 -3.40
N GLY A 91 3.92 6.86 -2.93
CA GLY A 91 3.80 6.41 -1.55
C GLY A 91 4.96 5.54 -1.04
N GLY A 92 6.14 5.60 -1.67
CA GLY A 92 7.37 4.91 -1.27
C GLY A 92 7.70 4.85 0.23
N PRO A 93 7.55 5.94 1.03
CA PRO A 93 7.86 5.88 2.46
C PRO A 93 6.93 4.95 3.24
N ALA A 94 5.72 4.65 2.73
CA ALA A 94 4.87 3.60 3.29
C ALA A 94 5.48 2.21 3.05
N MET A 95 5.94 1.91 1.84
CA MET A 95 6.55 0.61 1.53
C MET A 95 7.84 0.38 2.32
N VAL A 96 8.68 1.42 2.44
CA VAL A 96 9.88 1.39 3.29
C VAL A 96 9.52 1.20 4.77
N ALA A 97 8.47 1.85 5.27
CA ALA A 97 8.02 1.67 6.65
C ALA A 97 7.55 0.24 6.93
N ASN A 98 6.75 -0.35 6.04
CA ASN A 98 6.24 -1.71 6.20
C ASN A 98 7.37 -2.75 6.17
N THR A 99 8.27 -2.66 5.19
CA THR A 99 9.44 -3.57 5.08
C THR A 99 10.45 -3.37 6.23
N TYR A 100 10.53 -2.17 6.82
CA TYR A 100 11.28 -1.95 8.06
C TYR A 100 10.64 -2.64 9.25
N LEU A 101 9.32 -2.55 9.42
CA LEU A 101 8.59 -3.23 10.51
C LEU A 101 8.66 -4.76 10.41
N GLU A 102 8.74 -5.29 9.19
CA GLU A 102 8.94 -6.72 8.94
C GLU A 102 10.37 -7.19 9.21
N GLY A 103 11.33 -6.27 9.26
CA GLY A 103 12.76 -6.56 9.45
C GLY A 103 13.52 -6.79 8.14
N THR A 104 12.85 -7.08 7.02
CA THR A 104 13.46 -7.34 5.71
C THR A 104 14.29 -6.16 5.20
N TYR A 105 13.86 -4.92 5.49
CA TYR A 105 14.66 -3.74 5.18
C TYR A 105 15.99 -3.71 5.94
N SER A 106 16.01 -4.18 7.20
CA SER A 106 17.22 -4.26 8.02
C SER A 106 18.14 -5.42 7.58
N GLU A 107 17.59 -6.50 7.01
CA GLU A 107 18.38 -7.61 6.48
C GLU A 107 19.21 -7.18 5.26
N THR A 108 18.62 -6.39 4.37
CA THR A 108 19.31 -5.85 3.19
C THR A 108 20.12 -4.59 3.48
N ASN A 109 19.77 -3.85 4.54
CA ASN A 109 20.47 -2.64 4.99
C ASN A 109 20.87 -2.74 6.48
N PRO A 110 21.93 -3.49 6.82
CA PRO A 110 22.30 -3.76 8.22
C PRO A 110 22.59 -2.51 9.07
N ASP A 111 23.01 -1.42 8.42
CA ASP A 111 23.23 -0.13 9.08
C ASP A 111 21.95 0.51 9.63
N ILE A 112 20.79 0.08 9.13
CA ILE A 112 19.46 0.59 9.46
C ILE A 112 18.72 -0.51 10.23
N ALA A 113 19.35 -0.97 11.31
CA ALA A 113 18.80 -2.01 12.17
C ALA A 113 17.51 -1.58 12.89
N LEU A 114 16.77 -2.55 13.41
CA LEU A 114 15.65 -2.29 14.30
C LEU A 114 16.11 -1.57 15.58
N GLY A 115 15.44 -0.47 15.92
CA GLY A 115 15.71 0.34 17.11
C GLY A 115 15.96 1.81 16.79
N GLU A 116 16.12 2.61 17.84
CA GLU A 116 16.14 4.08 17.74
C GLU A 116 17.25 4.62 16.83
N ALA A 117 18.46 4.05 16.90
CA ALA A 117 19.59 4.48 16.08
C ALA A 117 19.37 4.19 14.59
N GLY A 118 18.82 3.01 14.25
CA GLY A 118 18.49 2.68 12.86
C GLY A 118 17.29 3.47 12.37
N MET A 119 16.26 3.67 13.19
CA MET A 119 15.11 4.51 12.87
C MET A 119 15.52 5.96 12.55
N LYS A 120 16.49 6.53 13.30
CA LYS A 120 17.07 7.85 12.97
C LYS A 120 17.70 7.87 11.57
N LYS A 121 18.47 6.84 11.22
CA LYS A 121 19.07 6.71 9.88
C LYS A 121 18.00 6.55 8.80
N LEU A 122 17.00 5.68 9.03
CA LEU A 122 15.83 5.46 8.17
C LEU A 122 15.12 6.77 7.85
N PHE A 123 14.86 7.60 8.87
CA PHE A 123 14.19 8.87 8.69
C PHE A 123 15.05 9.84 7.88
N ARG A 124 16.32 9.98 8.27
CA ARG A 124 17.25 10.93 7.64
C ARG A 124 17.48 10.66 6.17
N GLN A 125 17.65 9.40 5.76
CA GLN A 125 18.04 9.04 4.39
C GLN A 125 16.93 9.26 3.35
N PHE A 126 15.66 9.25 3.77
CA PHE A 126 14.55 9.29 2.82
C PHE A 126 14.53 10.61 2.03
N SER A 127 14.55 10.55 0.70
CA SER A 127 14.56 11.72 -0.19
C SER A 127 15.66 12.74 0.16
N PHE A 128 16.82 12.26 0.62
CA PHE A 128 17.95 13.08 1.04
C PHE A 128 19.14 12.88 0.09
N PRO A 129 20.01 13.89 -0.11
CA PRO A 129 21.22 13.70 -0.91
C PRO A 129 22.07 12.52 -0.41
N GLY A 130 22.31 11.55 -1.28
CA GLY A 130 23.03 10.30 -0.95
C GLY A 130 22.20 9.28 -0.15
N GLY A 131 20.89 9.48 -0.03
CA GLY A 131 19.95 8.55 0.57
C GLY A 131 19.10 7.81 -0.47
N ILE A 132 17.87 7.48 -0.11
CA ILE A 132 16.97 6.63 -0.93
C ILE A 132 15.91 7.43 -1.71
N PRO A 133 15.36 6.88 -2.81
CA PRO A 133 14.31 7.51 -3.60
C PRO A 133 13.01 7.77 -2.82
N SER A 134 12.12 8.59 -3.40
CA SER A 134 10.79 8.89 -2.82
C SER A 134 9.71 7.87 -3.19
N HIS A 135 9.97 7.04 -4.20
CA HIS A 135 9.02 6.07 -4.75
C HIS A 135 9.24 4.66 -4.16
N ALA A 136 8.39 3.70 -4.49
CA ALA A 136 8.56 2.28 -4.22
C ALA A 136 9.66 1.67 -5.12
N ALA A 137 10.84 2.29 -5.13
CA ALA A 137 11.93 2.03 -6.05
C ALA A 137 12.51 0.61 -5.91
N PRO A 138 13.33 0.15 -6.87
CA PRO A 138 13.85 -1.22 -6.88
C PRO A 138 14.71 -1.61 -5.66
N ASP A 139 15.21 -0.64 -4.89
CA ASP A 139 15.94 -0.85 -3.64
C ASP A 139 15.03 -1.14 -2.45
N VAL A 140 13.72 -0.94 -2.58
CA VAL A 140 12.73 -1.31 -1.56
C VAL A 140 12.47 -2.81 -1.65
N PRO A 141 12.71 -3.59 -0.58
CA PRO A 141 12.45 -5.02 -0.57
C PRO A 141 11.00 -5.34 -0.97
N GLY A 142 10.83 -6.34 -1.84
CA GLY A 142 9.51 -6.75 -2.35
C GLY A 142 8.98 -5.91 -3.52
N SER A 143 9.61 -4.79 -3.89
CA SER A 143 9.16 -4.00 -5.04
C SER A 143 9.54 -4.65 -6.38
N ILE A 144 8.54 -4.84 -7.23
CA ILE A 144 8.69 -5.17 -8.67
C ILE A 144 8.07 -4.09 -9.57
N HIS A 145 7.59 -3.00 -8.98
CA HIS A 145 6.86 -1.92 -9.65
C HIS A 145 7.08 -0.62 -8.87
N GLU A 146 7.82 0.31 -9.48
CA GLU A 146 8.16 1.58 -8.82
C GLU A 146 6.97 2.53 -8.68
N GLY A 147 6.02 2.51 -9.62
CA GLY A 147 4.83 3.36 -9.61
C GLY A 147 5.12 4.87 -9.69
N GLY A 148 6.23 5.23 -10.35
CA GLY A 148 6.56 6.62 -10.70
C GLY A 148 5.77 7.10 -11.90
N GLU A 149 5.97 6.46 -13.06
CA GLU A 149 5.07 6.61 -14.19
C GLU A 149 3.83 5.73 -13.99
N LEU A 150 2.70 6.38 -13.71
CA LEU A 150 1.43 5.74 -13.40
C LEU A 150 0.80 5.07 -14.63
N GLY A 151 0.14 3.92 -14.43
CA GLY A 151 -0.71 3.28 -15.43
C GLY A 151 -0.44 1.79 -15.67
N TYR A 152 0.67 1.28 -15.17
CA TYR A 152 1.14 -0.08 -15.47
C TYR A 152 0.90 -1.09 -14.36
N ALA A 153 0.28 -0.68 -13.24
CA ALA A 153 0.12 -1.51 -12.05
C ALA A 153 -0.55 -2.86 -12.36
N LEU A 154 -1.72 -2.82 -13.01
CA LEU A 154 -2.46 -4.05 -13.35
C LEU A 154 -1.75 -4.88 -14.41
N SER A 155 -1.16 -4.29 -15.45
CA SER A 155 -0.41 -5.08 -16.44
C SER A 155 0.77 -5.83 -15.82
N HIS A 156 1.50 -5.20 -14.90
CA HIS A 156 2.56 -5.88 -14.16
C HIS A 156 1.99 -6.95 -13.22
N ALA A 157 0.85 -6.67 -12.58
CA ALA A 157 0.21 -7.64 -11.69
C ALA A 157 -0.25 -8.91 -12.42
N TYR A 158 -0.92 -8.77 -13.57
CA TYR A 158 -1.30 -9.91 -14.39
C TYR A 158 -0.09 -10.67 -14.93
N GLY A 159 0.95 -9.95 -15.37
CA GLY A 159 2.21 -10.55 -15.80
C GLY A 159 2.87 -11.39 -14.70
N ALA A 160 2.82 -10.94 -13.44
CA ALA A 160 3.37 -11.67 -12.30
C ALA A 160 2.54 -12.93 -11.93
N ALA A 161 1.22 -12.90 -12.19
CA ALA A 161 0.32 -14.00 -11.91
C ALA A 161 0.38 -15.13 -12.96
N PHE A 162 0.73 -14.83 -14.21
CA PHE A 162 0.80 -15.86 -15.26
C PHE A 162 1.83 -16.95 -14.94
N ASP A 163 1.46 -18.20 -15.22
CA ASP A 163 2.25 -19.41 -14.94
C ASP A 163 2.66 -19.57 -13.46
N ASN A 164 1.93 -18.93 -12.53
CA ASN A 164 2.23 -18.91 -11.10
C ASN A 164 0.98 -19.21 -10.24
N PRO A 165 0.48 -20.45 -10.25
CA PRO A 165 -0.87 -20.82 -9.77
C PRO A 165 -1.12 -20.54 -8.28
N ASP A 166 -0.08 -20.51 -7.46
CA ASP A 166 -0.20 -20.29 -6.02
C ASP A 166 -0.07 -18.80 -5.62
N LEU A 167 0.30 -17.92 -6.56
CA LEU A 167 0.54 -16.51 -6.27
C LEU A 167 -0.75 -15.68 -6.30
N VAL A 168 -0.97 -14.90 -5.25
CA VAL A 168 -1.92 -13.81 -5.25
C VAL A 168 -1.18 -12.48 -5.41
N VAL A 169 -1.54 -11.70 -6.42
CA VAL A 169 -0.99 -10.37 -6.65
C VAL A 169 -1.98 -9.32 -6.14
N ALA A 170 -1.71 -8.75 -4.97
CA ALA A 170 -2.47 -7.63 -4.44
C ALA A 170 -2.02 -6.35 -5.16
N CYS A 171 -2.84 -5.85 -6.07
CA CYS A 171 -2.50 -4.71 -6.94
C CYS A 171 -3.28 -3.48 -6.49
N VAL A 172 -2.60 -2.56 -5.78
CA VAL A 172 -3.22 -1.30 -5.37
C VAL A 172 -3.12 -0.30 -6.51
N VAL A 173 -4.27 0.19 -6.93
CA VAL A 173 -4.44 1.10 -8.07
C VAL A 173 -4.85 2.46 -7.53
N GLY A 174 -4.11 3.52 -7.86
CA GLY A 174 -4.55 4.88 -7.55
C GLY A 174 -5.81 5.23 -8.35
N ASP A 175 -6.80 5.87 -7.74
CA ASP A 175 -7.97 6.36 -8.48
C ASP A 175 -7.61 7.44 -9.51
N GLY A 176 -6.56 8.23 -9.27
CA GLY A 176 -5.96 9.11 -10.27
C GLY A 176 -5.19 8.35 -11.36
N GLU A 177 -4.55 7.24 -11.01
CA GLU A 177 -3.90 6.33 -11.98
C GLU A 177 -4.95 5.70 -12.91
N ALA A 178 -6.14 5.39 -12.39
CA ALA A 178 -7.26 4.78 -13.11
C ALA A 178 -7.77 5.62 -14.29
N GLU A 179 -7.44 6.89 -14.35
CA GLU A 179 -7.76 7.79 -15.46
C GLU A 179 -6.77 7.68 -16.63
N THR A 180 -5.66 6.96 -16.47
CA THR A 180 -4.68 6.74 -17.53
C THR A 180 -5.18 5.70 -18.54
N GLY A 181 -4.84 5.88 -19.81
CA GLY A 181 -5.19 4.94 -20.88
C GLY A 181 -4.66 3.51 -20.65
N PRO A 182 -3.38 3.33 -20.29
CA PRO A 182 -2.82 2.01 -19.97
C PRO A 182 -3.61 1.29 -18.87
N LEU A 183 -3.96 1.98 -17.78
CA LEU A 183 -4.68 1.33 -16.70
C LEU A 183 -6.12 1.01 -17.08
N ALA A 184 -6.82 1.94 -17.74
CA ALA A 184 -8.21 1.74 -18.17
C ALA A 184 -8.38 0.46 -19.03
N THR A 185 -7.43 0.18 -19.94
CA THR A 185 -7.50 -1.06 -20.75
C THR A 185 -7.03 -2.30 -19.99
N SER A 186 -6.11 -2.14 -19.03
CA SER A 186 -5.55 -3.28 -18.28
C SER A 186 -6.56 -4.02 -17.40
N TRP A 187 -7.72 -3.43 -17.09
CA TRP A 187 -8.83 -4.14 -16.43
C TRP A 187 -9.35 -5.33 -17.24
N HIS A 188 -9.13 -5.36 -18.56
CA HIS A 188 -9.46 -6.49 -19.41
C HIS A 188 -8.50 -7.68 -19.30
N SER A 189 -7.39 -7.55 -18.56
CA SER A 189 -6.39 -8.62 -18.44
C SER A 189 -6.95 -9.92 -17.83
N ASN A 190 -8.03 -9.83 -17.03
CA ASN A 190 -8.75 -11.01 -16.53
C ASN A 190 -9.31 -11.93 -17.63
N LYS A 191 -9.46 -11.48 -18.88
CA LYS A 191 -9.93 -12.34 -20.01
C LYS A 191 -8.84 -13.26 -20.52
N PHE A 192 -7.57 -13.01 -20.18
CA PHE A 192 -6.43 -13.81 -20.61
C PHE A 192 -5.92 -14.75 -19.52
N LEU A 193 -6.32 -14.53 -18.26
CA LEU A 193 -5.94 -15.35 -17.13
C LEU A 193 -6.74 -16.65 -17.09
N ASN A 194 -6.05 -17.77 -16.98
CA ASN A 194 -6.61 -19.10 -16.79
C ASN A 194 -6.39 -19.55 -15.33
N PRO A 195 -7.44 -19.58 -14.48
CA PRO A 195 -7.29 -19.92 -13.06
C PRO A 195 -6.85 -21.37 -12.79
N ALA A 196 -6.77 -22.22 -13.82
CA ALA A 196 -6.22 -23.57 -13.69
C ALA A 196 -4.68 -23.61 -13.83
N LEU A 197 -4.06 -22.57 -14.37
CA LEU A 197 -2.62 -22.52 -14.68
C LEU A 197 -1.93 -21.30 -14.05
N ASP A 198 -2.66 -20.21 -13.90
CA ASP A 198 -2.18 -18.92 -13.43
C ASP A 198 -2.63 -18.66 -11.99
N GLY A 199 -1.93 -17.73 -11.34
CA GLY A 199 -2.31 -17.18 -10.04
C GLY A 199 -3.54 -16.29 -10.12
N ALA A 200 -3.74 -15.49 -9.08
CA ALA A 200 -4.88 -14.56 -9.00
C ALA A 200 -4.39 -13.13 -8.83
N VAL A 201 -5.02 -12.19 -9.54
CA VAL A 201 -4.84 -10.76 -9.27
C VAL A 201 -6.01 -10.29 -8.40
N LEU A 202 -5.71 -9.61 -7.30
CA LEU A 202 -6.65 -8.90 -6.45
C LEU A 202 -6.45 -7.39 -6.65
N PRO A 203 -7.20 -6.75 -7.57
CA PRO A 203 -7.15 -5.31 -7.73
C PRO A 203 -7.81 -4.61 -6.54
N ILE A 204 -7.15 -3.59 -6.02
CA ILE A 204 -7.64 -2.75 -4.93
C ILE A 204 -7.63 -1.31 -5.43
N LEU A 205 -8.80 -0.81 -5.84
CA LEU A 205 -8.95 0.59 -6.22
C LEU A 205 -8.84 1.46 -4.98
N HIS A 206 -7.73 2.17 -4.82
CA HIS A 206 -7.51 3.12 -3.74
C HIS A 206 -8.26 4.42 -4.03
N LEU A 207 -9.56 4.39 -3.78
CA LEU A 207 -10.52 5.47 -4.05
C LEU A 207 -10.48 6.55 -2.96
N ASN A 208 -9.33 7.20 -2.81
CA ASN A 208 -9.14 8.26 -1.79
C ASN A 208 -9.73 9.63 -2.19
N GLY A 209 -10.25 9.75 -3.42
CA GLY A 209 -11.05 10.86 -3.87
C GLY A 209 -10.31 11.95 -4.61
N TYR A 210 -8.97 11.92 -4.62
CA TYR A 210 -8.14 13.01 -5.13
C TYR A 210 -6.85 12.52 -5.79
N LYS A 211 -6.45 13.27 -6.82
CA LYS A 211 -5.09 13.31 -7.37
C LYS A 211 -4.42 14.62 -6.95
N ILE A 212 -3.28 14.97 -7.54
CA ILE A 212 -2.41 16.08 -7.08
C ILE A 212 -3.19 17.37 -6.73
N ALA A 213 -4.09 17.81 -7.62
CA ALA A 213 -4.81 19.08 -7.46
C ALA A 213 -6.27 19.02 -7.93
N ASN A 214 -6.84 17.82 -8.04
CA ASN A 214 -8.19 17.61 -8.56
C ASN A 214 -8.83 16.41 -7.89
N PRO A 215 -10.17 16.34 -7.84
CA PRO A 215 -10.84 15.09 -7.60
C PRO A 215 -10.60 14.08 -8.73
N THR A 216 -10.90 12.82 -8.46
CA THR A 216 -10.80 11.73 -9.45
C THR A 216 -12.17 11.40 -10.03
N ILE A 217 -12.21 10.95 -11.28
CA ILE A 217 -13.46 10.66 -11.99
C ILE A 217 -14.24 9.57 -11.25
N LEU A 218 -13.58 8.44 -10.97
CA LEU A 218 -14.22 7.28 -10.35
C LEU A 218 -14.72 7.56 -8.92
N ALA A 219 -14.14 8.53 -8.22
CA ALA A 219 -14.60 8.89 -6.88
C ALA A 219 -15.77 9.88 -6.86
N ARG A 220 -16.19 10.38 -8.03
CA ARG A 220 -17.26 11.39 -8.16
C ARG A 220 -18.47 10.91 -8.95
N ILE A 221 -18.38 9.75 -9.60
CA ILE A 221 -19.55 9.09 -10.17
C ILE A 221 -20.36 8.39 -9.07
N PRO A 222 -21.66 8.13 -9.28
CA PRO A 222 -22.48 7.35 -8.35
C PRO A 222 -21.95 5.92 -8.14
N ASP A 223 -22.14 5.37 -6.93
CA ASP A 223 -21.69 4.00 -6.60
C ASP A 223 -22.31 2.94 -7.52
N GLU A 224 -23.55 3.15 -7.98
CA GLU A 224 -24.21 2.27 -8.94
C GLU A 224 -23.50 2.24 -10.30
N GLU A 225 -22.98 3.39 -10.75
CA GLU A 225 -22.22 3.51 -11.99
C GLU A 225 -20.84 2.86 -11.84
N LEU A 226 -20.17 3.11 -10.70
CA LEU A 226 -18.89 2.49 -10.37
C LEU A 226 -19.00 0.96 -10.29
N ARG A 227 -20.05 0.45 -9.63
CA ARG A 227 -20.35 -0.99 -9.55
C ARG A 227 -20.62 -1.56 -10.95
N ALA A 228 -21.45 -0.89 -11.75
CA ALA A 228 -21.76 -1.33 -13.11
C ALA A 228 -20.53 -1.39 -14.01
N LEU A 229 -19.60 -0.43 -13.89
CA LEU A 229 -18.33 -0.42 -14.62
C LEU A 229 -17.49 -1.69 -14.33
N PHE A 230 -17.26 -2.00 -13.06
CA PHE A 230 -16.42 -3.16 -12.69
C PHE A 230 -17.11 -4.50 -12.93
N ILE A 231 -18.44 -4.58 -12.78
CA ILE A 231 -19.20 -5.75 -13.24
C ILE A 231 -19.07 -5.90 -14.77
N GLY A 232 -19.14 -4.80 -15.52
CA GLY A 232 -18.91 -4.80 -16.97
C GLY A 232 -17.50 -5.27 -17.35
N TYR A 233 -16.49 -4.98 -16.53
CA TYR A 233 -15.15 -5.55 -16.64
C TYR A 233 -15.06 -7.00 -16.17
N GLY A 234 -16.11 -7.63 -15.65
CA GLY A 234 -16.11 -9.02 -15.21
C GLY A 234 -15.46 -9.24 -13.84
N TYR A 235 -15.48 -8.22 -12.97
CA TYR A 235 -15.10 -8.35 -11.56
C TYR A 235 -16.34 -8.37 -10.67
N GLU A 236 -16.21 -8.92 -9.47
CA GLU A 236 -17.17 -8.71 -8.38
C GLU A 236 -16.64 -7.58 -7.47
N PRO A 237 -17.19 -6.35 -7.56
CA PRO A 237 -16.74 -5.23 -6.74
C PRO A 237 -17.25 -5.35 -5.30
N LEU A 238 -16.30 -5.28 -4.36
CA LEU A 238 -16.56 -5.18 -2.92
C LEU A 238 -16.15 -3.78 -2.44
N PHE A 239 -17.07 -3.10 -1.75
CA PHE A 239 -16.85 -1.75 -1.23
C PHE A 239 -16.40 -1.83 0.23
N VAL A 240 -15.31 -1.14 0.54
CA VAL A 240 -14.80 -0.95 1.91
C VAL A 240 -14.78 0.55 2.15
N GLU A 241 -15.69 1.01 3.00
CA GLU A 241 -15.99 2.42 3.17
C GLU A 241 -16.21 2.75 4.65
N GLY A 242 -15.90 3.98 5.00
CA GLY A 242 -16.28 4.58 6.27
C GLY A 242 -15.53 5.88 6.52
N ASP A 243 -15.95 6.56 7.57
CA ASP A 243 -15.47 7.86 8.02
C ASP A 243 -14.87 7.83 9.44
N ASP A 244 -15.12 6.76 10.21
CA ASP A 244 -14.54 6.52 11.53
C ASP A 244 -13.77 5.18 11.57
N PRO A 245 -12.42 5.21 11.63
CA PRO A 245 -11.60 4.00 11.74
C PRO A 245 -11.87 3.16 12.99
N ALA A 246 -12.42 3.71 14.07
CA ALA A 246 -12.75 2.94 15.26
C ALA A 246 -14.04 2.12 15.10
N LEU A 247 -14.85 2.43 14.08
CA LEU A 247 -16.10 1.75 13.75
C LEU A 247 -15.96 0.81 12.54
N MET A 248 -14.83 0.84 11.84
CA MET A 248 -14.46 -0.04 10.71
C MET A 248 -13.66 -1.26 11.19
#